data_AF-A0A2E5KZ81-F1
#
_entry.id   AF-A0A2E5KZ81-F1
#
_cell.length_a   1.000
_cell.length_b   1.000
_cell.length_c   1.000
_cell.angle_alpha   90.00
_cell.angle_beta   90.00
_cell.angle_gamma   90.00
#
_symmetry.space_group_name_H-M   'P 1'
#
loop_
_entity.id
_entity.type
_entity.pdbx_description
1 polymer ?
#
loop_
_entity_poly.entity_id
_entity_poly.type
_entity_poly.pdbx_seq_one_letter_code
_entity_poly.pdbx_strand_id
1 'polypeptide(L)'
;MPVTEPTLAVAPNPAPQVGTPTPTSTPIPPTETSIPWMTPEPTPFMGAPAEPFIPDPPDRDLQDLGRRLVKGYLEPESLVTAPPLTVGEKVDFWVSRDNGSVIVNGEVSHISENAYWIFELGFQPDPDDIASVADQFETDIWPVITDIFGRPISPGIDGDDRIVIYTAVLRTGVAGYFSAADSYSSEIRVHSNQREALYMSADRIDLTSREYLSVIAH
;
A
#
# COMPACT_ATOMS: atom_id res chain seq x y z
N MET A 1 11.92 -33.17 -49.62
CA MET A 1 11.54 -31.90 -50.29
C MET A 1 10.87 -31.03 -49.26
N PRO A 2 11.53 -29.96 -48.78
CA PRO A 2 10.97 -29.04 -47.79
C PRO A 2 10.16 -27.93 -48.48
N VAL A 3 9.08 -27.50 -47.84
CA VAL A 3 8.18 -26.44 -48.30
C VAL A 3 8.51 -25.18 -47.49
N THR A 4 8.79 -24.07 -48.18
CA THR A 4 9.07 -22.75 -47.62
C THR A 4 7.84 -21.85 -47.75
N GLU A 5 7.51 -21.18 -46.65
CA GLU A 5 6.53 -20.10 -46.56
C GLU A 5 7.15 -18.77 -47.05
N PRO A 6 6.40 -17.88 -47.74
CA PRO A 6 6.81 -16.49 -47.90
C PRO A 6 5.81 -15.49 -47.30
N THR A 7 6.35 -14.68 -46.38
CA THR A 7 6.11 -13.26 -46.08
C THR A 7 5.01 -12.53 -46.87
N LEU A 8 4.03 -11.98 -46.14
CA LEU A 8 3.09 -10.97 -46.65
C LEU A 8 3.60 -9.55 -46.36
N ALA A 9 3.90 -8.82 -47.43
CA ALA A 9 4.08 -7.37 -47.43
C ALA A 9 2.72 -6.66 -47.56
N VAL A 10 2.56 -5.56 -46.82
CA VAL A 10 1.37 -4.70 -46.79
C VAL A 10 1.23 -3.91 -48.10
N ALA A 11 0.02 -3.89 -48.67
CA ALA A 11 -0.41 -2.98 -49.74
C ALA A 11 -1.73 -2.28 -49.33
N PRO A 12 -1.94 -1.01 -49.72
CA PRO A 12 -2.98 -0.14 -49.18
C PRO A 12 -4.33 -0.30 -49.89
N ASN A 13 -5.44 -0.06 -49.20
CA ASN A 13 -6.79 -0.06 -49.79
C ASN A 13 -7.67 1.04 -49.12
N PRO A 14 -8.81 1.47 -49.71
CA PRO A 14 -9.02 2.83 -50.21
C PRO A 14 -10.05 3.61 -49.38
N ALA A 15 -10.14 4.92 -49.64
CA ALA A 15 -11.06 5.84 -48.98
C ALA A 15 -12.54 5.63 -49.39
N PRO A 16 -13.51 5.81 -48.47
CA PRO A 16 -14.91 6.05 -48.82
C PRO A 16 -15.29 7.53 -48.69
N GLN A 17 -16.03 8.06 -49.68
CA GLN A 17 -16.64 9.39 -49.66
C GLN A 17 -18.01 9.43 -48.96
N VAL A 18 -18.19 10.49 -48.17
CA VAL A 18 -19.32 11.43 -48.00
C VAL A 18 -20.78 10.92 -48.07
N GLY A 19 -21.53 11.21 -46.99
CA GLY A 19 -22.99 11.32 -46.99
C GLY A 19 -23.55 12.30 -45.94
N THR A 20 -24.11 13.43 -46.42
CA THR A 20 -25.24 14.26 -45.89
C THR A 20 -25.12 15.05 -44.55
N PRO A 21 -25.95 16.09 -44.32
CA PRO A 21 -26.12 17.37 -45.02
C PRO A 21 -25.83 18.60 -44.13
N THR A 22 -25.37 19.70 -44.71
CA THR A 22 -25.08 20.97 -44.01
C THR A 22 -26.34 21.83 -43.82
N PRO A 23 -26.70 22.28 -42.59
CA PRO A 23 -27.65 23.37 -42.45
C PRO A 23 -26.98 24.72 -42.79
N THR A 24 -27.64 25.48 -43.66
CA THR A 24 -27.24 26.85 -44.02
C THR A 24 -27.47 27.79 -42.83
N SER A 25 -26.44 28.48 -42.35
CA SER A 25 -26.58 29.63 -41.45
C SER A 25 -26.42 30.93 -42.23
N THR A 26 -27.43 31.79 -42.16
CA THR A 26 -27.38 33.17 -42.65
C THR A 26 -26.42 33.98 -41.76
N PRO A 27 -25.52 34.83 -42.30
CA PRO A 27 -24.67 35.67 -41.48
C PRO A 27 -25.47 36.84 -40.91
N ILE A 28 -25.44 36.99 -39.58
CA ILE A 28 -25.93 38.19 -38.88
C ILE A 28 -24.76 39.20 -38.85
N PRO A 29 -24.94 40.48 -39.19
CA PRO A 29 -23.86 41.46 -39.14
C PRO A 29 -23.43 41.69 -37.67
N PRO A 30 -22.12 41.86 -37.39
CA PRO A 30 -21.68 42.14 -36.04
C PRO A 30 -22.12 43.55 -35.64
N THR A 31 -22.88 43.65 -34.56
CA THR A 31 -23.03 44.92 -33.83
C THR A 31 -21.85 45.03 -32.88
N GLU A 32 -20.96 46.00 -33.10
CA GLU A 32 -19.89 46.32 -32.15
C GLU A 32 -20.52 47.01 -30.93
N THR A 33 -20.69 46.26 -29.84
CA THR A 33 -20.98 46.83 -28.53
C THR A 33 -19.66 47.30 -27.92
N SER A 34 -19.41 48.61 -27.93
CA SER A 34 -18.31 49.20 -27.17
C SER A 34 -18.60 49.11 -25.67
N ILE A 35 -17.90 48.24 -24.95
CA ILE A 35 -17.90 48.23 -23.48
C ILE A 35 -16.97 49.35 -22.98
N PRO A 36 -17.43 50.27 -22.12
CA PRO A 36 -16.54 51.27 -21.53
C PRO A 36 -15.56 50.57 -20.59
N TRP A 37 -14.26 50.80 -20.78
CA TRP A 37 -13.24 50.34 -19.87
C TRP A 37 -13.29 51.21 -18.61
N MET A 38 -13.81 50.67 -17.50
CA MET A 38 -13.58 51.27 -16.19
C MET A 38 -12.16 50.90 -15.75
N THR A 39 -11.32 51.88 -15.48
CA THR A 39 -10.07 51.66 -14.74
C THR A 39 -10.46 51.28 -13.31
N PRO A 40 -10.12 50.08 -12.81
CA PRO A 40 -10.39 49.74 -11.42
C PRO A 40 -9.54 50.66 -10.52
N GLU A 41 -10.19 51.28 -9.54
CA GLU A 41 -9.52 51.98 -8.47
C GLU A 41 -8.72 50.96 -7.63
N PRO A 42 -7.47 51.23 -7.22
CA PRO A 42 -6.69 50.27 -6.46
C PRO A 42 -7.36 50.04 -5.11
N THR A 43 -7.94 48.85 -4.93
CA THR A 43 -8.42 48.40 -3.63
C THR A 43 -7.23 48.40 -2.66
N PRO A 44 -7.31 49.06 -1.49
CA PRO A 44 -6.28 48.93 -0.48
C PRO A 44 -6.09 47.46 -0.15
N PHE A 45 -4.86 46.95 -0.27
CA PHE A 45 -4.53 45.60 0.18
C PHE A 45 -4.69 45.58 1.70
N MET A 46 -5.85 45.13 2.19
CA MET A 46 -5.97 44.67 3.57
C MET A 46 -5.10 43.42 3.66
N GLY A 47 -3.98 43.51 4.37
CA GLY A 47 -3.13 42.36 4.65
C GLY A 47 -3.98 41.20 5.20
N ALA A 48 -3.63 39.97 4.81
CA ALA A 48 -4.27 38.80 5.38
C ALA A 48 -4.25 38.90 6.91
N PRO A 49 -5.37 38.60 7.61
CA PRO A 49 -5.33 38.49 9.06
C PRO A 49 -4.23 37.51 9.44
N ALA A 50 -3.52 37.79 10.54
CA ALA A 50 -2.52 36.86 11.06
C ALA A 50 -3.15 35.46 11.14
N GLU A 51 -2.47 34.47 10.56
CA GLU A 51 -2.97 33.10 10.61
C GLU A 51 -3.19 32.72 12.08
N PRO A 52 -4.36 32.18 12.43
CA PRO A 52 -4.58 31.70 13.78
C PRO A 52 -3.50 30.67 14.10
N PHE A 53 -2.87 30.79 15.26
CA PHE A 53 -1.93 29.79 15.73
C PHE A 53 -2.68 28.46 15.86
N ILE A 54 -2.38 27.52 14.96
CA ILE A 54 -2.83 26.14 15.06
C ILE A 54 -1.69 25.39 15.76
N PRO A 55 -1.88 24.86 16.98
CA PRO A 55 -0.86 24.04 17.62
C PRO A 55 -0.57 22.82 16.75
N ASP A 56 0.68 22.35 16.77
CA ASP A 56 1.05 21.12 16.07
C ASP A 56 0.12 19.98 16.51
N PRO A 57 -0.59 19.33 15.57
CA PRO A 57 -1.47 18.24 15.93
C PRO A 57 -0.62 17.10 16.52
N PRO A 58 -1.11 16.43 17.58
CA PRO A 58 -0.44 15.24 18.07
C PRO A 58 -0.41 14.16 16.99
N ASP A 59 0.49 13.19 17.15
CA ASP A 59 0.55 12.01 16.28
C ASP A 59 -0.81 11.31 16.20
N ARG A 60 -1.03 10.61 15.08
CA ARG A 60 -2.28 9.89 14.82
C ARG A 60 -2.33 8.59 15.64
N ASP A 61 -2.51 8.72 16.94
CA ASP A 61 -2.81 7.61 17.85
C ASP A 61 -4.32 7.35 17.86
N LEU A 62 -4.76 6.22 17.29
CA LEU A 62 -6.19 5.87 17.26
C LEU A 62 -6.77 5.56 18.64
N GLN A 63 -5.96 5.09 19.60
CA GLN A 63 -6.42 4.86 20.97
C GLN A 63 -6.66 6.19 21.68
N ASP A 64 -5.70 7.12 21.61
CA ASP A 64 -5.86 8.47 22.17
C ASP A 64 -7.04 9.21 21.53
N LEU A 65 -7.17 9.14 20.20
CA LEU A 65 -8.30 9.70 19.48
C LEU A 65 -9.62 9.05 19.92
N GLY A 66 -9.64 7.73 20.13
CA GLY A 66 -10.79 7.01 20.68
C GLY A 66 -11.18 7.53 22.07
N ARG A 67 -10.21 7.60 22.98
CA ARG A 67 -10.38 8.13 24.35
C ARG A 67 -10.92 9.57 24.36
N ARG A 68 -10.44 10.41 23.45
CA ARG A 68 -10.79 11.85 23.38
C ARG A 68 -12.12 12.12 22.69
N LEU A 69 -12.45 11.37 21.65
CA LEU A 69 -13.53 11.73 20.72
C LEU A 69 -14.72 10.76 20.73
N VAL A 70 -14.56 9.52 21.21
CA VAL A 70 -15.63 8.52 21.20
C VAL A 70 -16.36 8.50 22.54
N LYS A 71 -17.63 8.90 22.53
CA LYS A 71 -18.48 8.87 23.72
C LYS A 71 -18.69 7.42 24.18
N GLY A 72 -18.34 7.12 25.42
CA GLY A 72 -18.47 5.77 25.99
C GLY A 72 -17.34 4.82 25.60
N TYR A 73 -16.18 5.36 25.19
CA TYR A 73 -14.96 4.58 24.97
C TYR A 73 -14.61 3.74 26.19
N LEU A 74 -14.35 2.46 25.95
CA LEU A 74 -13.74 1.53 26.90
C LEU A 74 -12.31 1.30 26.41
N GLU A 75 -11.35 1.36 27.33
CA GLU A 75 -9.97 0.99 26.98
C GLU A 75 -9.94 -0.49 26.60
N PRO A 76 -9.29 -0.84 25.46
CA PRO A 76 -9.13 -2.23 25.08
C PRO A 76 -8.44 -3.01 26.18
N GLU A 77 -8.79 -4.29 26.31
CA GLU A 77 -8.10 -5.14 27.25
C GLU A 77 -6.60 -5.20 26.87
N SER A 78 -5.72 -5.04 27.87
CA SER A 78 -4.28 -5.15 27.64
C SER A 78 -4.00 -6.53 27.05
N LEU A 79 -3.42 -6.58 25.86
CA LEU A 79 -3.04 -7.85 25.27
C LEU A 79 -2.03 -8.53 26.21
N VAL A 80 -2.28 -9.80 26.51
CA VAL A 80 -1.29 -10.65 27.16
C VAL A 80 -0.17 -10.86 26.15
N THR A 81 1.05 -10.47 26.50
CA THR A 81 2.24 -10.71 25.68
C THR A 81 2.28 -12.17 25.24
N ALA A 82 2.24 -12.39 23.93
CA ALA A 82 2.33 -13.73 23.38
C ALA A 82 3.78 -14.22 23.51
N PRO A 83 4.01 -15.52 23.75
CA PRO A 83 5.35 -16.07 23.62
C PRO A 83 5.87 -15.89 22.18
N PRO A 84 7.19 -15.69 21.99
CA PRO A 84 7.78 -15.62 20.66
C PRO A 84 7.45 -16.85 19.82
N LEU A 85 7.23 -16.65 18.53
CA LEU A 85 6.92 -17.73 17.60
C LEU A 85 8.13 -18.65 17.36
N THR A 86 7.86 -19.89 16.96
CA THR A 86 8.87 -20.90 16.63
C THR A 86 8.80 -21.34 15.16
N VAL A 87 9.93 -21.74 14.56
CA VAL A 87 9.95 -22.25 13.17
C VAL A 87 9.10 -23.52 13.07
N GLY A 88 8.26 -23.61 12.04
CA GLY A 88 7.28 -24.68 11.82
C GLY A 88 5.97 -24.49 12.59
N GLU A 89 5.84 -23.44 13.40
CA GLU A 89 4.61 -23.12 14.08
C GLU A 89 3.54 -22.65 13.09
N LYS A 90 2.31 -23.14 13.28
CA LYS A 90 1.17 -22.75 12.45
C LYS A 90 0.46 -21.55 13.05
N VAL A 91 0.21 -20.54 12.22
CA VAL A 91 -0.38 -19.28 12.64
C VAL A 91 -1.51 -18.91 11.68
N ASP A 92 -2.67 -18.56 12.22
CA ASP A 92 -3.77 -17.97 11.45
C ASP A 92 -3.61 -16.45 11.41
N PHE A 93 -3.78 -15.85 10.23
CA PHE A 93 -3.66 -14.40 10.08
C PHE A 93 -4.62 -13.84 9.02
N TRP A 94 -5.02 -12.59 9.21
CA TRP A 94 -5.80 -11.81 8.26
C TRP A 94 -4.96 -11.36 7.08
N VAL A 95 -5.53 -11.44 5.87
CA VAL A 95 -4.91 -10.94 4.65
C VAL A 95 -5.97 -10.31 3.75
N SER A 96 -5.58 -9.27 2.99
CA SER A 96 -6.47 -8.57 2.06
C SER A 96 -6.50 -9.28 0.70
N ARG A 97 -7.66 -9.77 0.28
CA ARG A 97 -7.95 -10.40 -1.02
C ARG A 97 -8.95 -9.56 -1.82
N ASP A 98 -9.17 -9.88 -3.09
CA ASP A 98 -10.07 -9.11 -3.95
C ASP A 98 -11.46 -8.90 -3.34
N ASN A 99 -11.98 -9.93 -2.65
CA ASN A 99 -13.30 -9.92 -2.02
C ASN A 99 -13.34 -9.37 -0.58
N GLY A 100 -12.23 -8.88 -0.03
CA GLY A 100 -12.14 -8.38 1.34
C GLY A 100 -11.02 -9.02 2.17
N SER A 101 -11.02 -8.75 3.47
CA SER A 101 -10.13 -9.41 4.43
C SER A 101 -10.60 -10.83 4.69
N VAL A 102 -9.68 -11.79 4.68
CA VAL A 102 -9.94 -13.21 5.00
C VAL A 102 -8.87 -13.72 5.96
N ILE A 103 -9.20 -14.71 6.79
CA ILE A 103 -8.21 -15.42 7.59
C ILE A 103 -7.63 -16.55 6.74
N VAL A 104 -6.31 -16.70 6.75
CA VAL A 104 -5.59 -17.81 6.15
C VAL A 104 -4.69 -18.49 7.16
N ASN A 105 -4.43 -19.77 6.93
CA ASN A 105 -3.49 -20.55 7.72
C ASN A 105 -2.10 -20.39 7.12
N GLY A 106 -1.10 -20.13 7.95
CA GLY A 106 0.29 -20.08 7.55
C GLY A 106 1.21 -20.83 8.51
N GLU A 107 2.49 -20.83 8.15
CA GLU A 107 3.57 -21.46 8.90
C GLU A 107 4.77 -20.52 8.97
N VAL A 108 5.40 -20.45 10.13
CA VAL A 108 6.65 -19.71 10.35
C VAL A 108 7.79 -20.47 9.68
N SER A 109 8.29 -19.97 8.55
CA SER A 109 9.36 -20.63 7.79
C SER A 109 10.76 -20.17 8.17
N HIS A 110 10.90 -18.94 8.66
CA HIS A 110 12.20 -18.40 9.09
C HIS A 110 12.04 -17.33 10.16
N ILE A 111 13.07 -17.17 10.99
CA ILE A 111 13.14 -16.16 12.06
C ILE A 111 14.55 -15.57 12.03
N SER A 112 14.64 -14.25 11.94
CA SER A 112 15.90 -13.49 12.01
C SER A 112 15.97 -12.66 13.29
N GLU A 113 16.94 -11.75 13.34
CA GLU A 113 17.05 -10.77 14.42
C GLU A 113 15.82 -9.87 14.52
N ASN A 114 15.36 -9.30 13.40
CA ASN A 114 14.32 -8.26 13.39
C ASN A 114 12.99 -8.69 12.74
N ALA A 115 12.88 -9.90 12.21
CA ALA A 115 11.66 -10.32 11.53
C ALA A 115 11.29 -11.81 11.67
N TYR A 116 9.98 -12.06 11.56
CA TYR A 116 9.38 -13.37 11.32
C TYR A 116 8.93 -13.47 9.86
N TRP A 117 9.27 -14.57 9.17
CA TRP A 117 8.70 -14.86 7.85
C TRP A 117 7.66 -15.97 7.97
N ILE A 118 6.42 -15.61 7.67
CA ILE A 118 5.27 -16.50 7.76
C ILE A 118 4.67 -16.67 6.38
N PHE A 119 4.53 -17.90 5.92
CA PHE A 119 4.00 -18.22 4.59
C PHE A 119 2.65 -18.89 4.70
N GLU A 120 1.70 -18.49 3.86
CA GLU A 120 0.44 -19.22 3.67
C GLU A 120 0.72 -20.69 3.34
N LEU A 121 -0.07 -21.60 3.90
CA LEU A 121 0.06 -23.04 3.64
C LEU A 121 -0.02 -23.32 2.13
N GLY A 122 0.98 -24.02 1.60
CA GLY A 122 1.14 -24.31 0.16
C GLY A 122 2.14 -23.40 -0.56
N PHE A 123 2.63 -22.34 0.09
CA PHE A 123 3.61 -21.39 -0.46
C PHE A 123 4.93 -21.35 0.34
N GLN A 124 5.19 -22.36 1.17
CA GLN A 124 6.44 -22.48 1.91
C GLN A 124 7.64 -22.49 0.94
N PRO A 125 8.67 -21.68 1.19
CA PRO A 125 9.84 -21.61 0.33
C PRO A 125 10.82 -22.76 0.59
N ASP A 126 11.83 -22.86 -0.26
CA ASP A 126 13.02 -23.64 0.08
C ASP A 126 13.74 -23.00 1.30
N PRO A 127 14.19 -23.79 2.29
CA PRO A 127 14.86 -23.27 3.49
C PRO A 127 16.13 -22.45 3.21
N ASP A 128 16.90 -22.81 2.18
CA ASP A 128 18.13 -22.09 1.84
C ASP A 128 17.82 -20.74 1.18
N ASP A 129 16.78 -20.70 0.34
CA ASP A 129 16.32 -19.48 -0.31
C ASP A 129 15.82 -18.45 0.70
N ILE A 130 14.98 -18.86 1.67
CA ILE A 130 14.47 -17.93 2.68
C ILE A 130 15.56 -17.45 3.65
N ALA A 131 16.52 -18.32 3.99
CA ALA A 131 17.67 -17.91 4.79
C ALA A 131 18.49 -16.83 4.07
N SER A 132 18.76 -17.01 2.77
CA SER A 132 19.51 -16.02 1.98
C SER A 132 18.76 -14.69 1.83
N VAL A 133 17.44 -14.71 1.72
CA VAL A 133 16.61 -13.48 1.66
C VAL A 133 16.56 -12.79 3.01
N ALA A 134 16.42 -13.53 4.09
CA ALA A 134 16.44 -12.98 5.45
C ALA A 134 17.79 -12.33 5.76
N ASP A 135 18.90 -12.96 5.39
CA ASP A 135 20.24 -12.39 5.56
C ASP A 135 20.40 -11.06 4.81
N GLN A 136 19.94 -10.98 3.55
CA GLN A 136 19.97 -9.73 2.78
C GLN A 136 19.06 -8.66 3.39
N PHE A 137 17.89 -9.05 3.91
CA PHE A 137 17.02 -8.12 4.61
C PHE A 137 17.73 -7.50 5.82
N GLU A 138 18.37 -8.32 6.66
CA GLU A 138 19.04 -7.86 7.87
C GLU A 138 20.30 -7.02 7.58
N THR A 139 21.05 -7.38 6.54
CA THR A 139 22.34 -6.74 6.24
C THR A 139 22.21 -5.50 5.38
N ASP A 140 21.34 -5.52 4.37
CA ASP A 140 21.28 -4.48 3.35
C ASP A 140 20.04 -3.58 3.47
N ILE A 141 18.90 -4.12 3.91
CA ILE A 141 17.61 -3.40 3.88
C ILE A 141 17.32 -2.76 5.24
N TRP A 142 17.24 -3.56 6.31
CA TRP A 142 16.83 -3.14 7.64
C TRP A 142 17.64 -1.95 8.18
N PRO A 143 18.98 -1.92 8.09
CA PRO A 143 19.76 -0.79 8.61
C PRO A 143 19.48 0.50 7.83
N VAL A 144 19.26 0.41 6.52
CA VAL A 144 19.03 1.57 5.66
C VAL A 144 17.64 2.15 5.89
N ILE A 145 16.61 1.30 5.91
CA ILE A 145 15.24 1.79 6.12
C ILE A 145 15.06 2.37 7.52
N THR A 146 15.68 1.76 8.54
CA THR A 146 15.55 2.24 9.93
C THR A 146 16.39 3.48 10.23
N ASP A 147 17.49 3.71 9.50
CA ASP A 147 18.24 4.97 9.57
C ASP A 147 17.44 6.14 8.97
N ILE A 148 16.71 5.90 7.89
CA ILE A 148 15.95 6.94 7.18
C ILE A 148 14.59 7.22 7.84
N PHE A 149 13.83 6.17 8.17
CA PHE A 149 12.44 6.28 8.65
C PHE A 149 12.29 6.07 10.15
N GLY A 150 13.35 5.64 10.83
CA GLY A 150 13.28 5.20 12.22
C GLY A 150 12.90 3.73 12.35
N ARG A 151 12.91 3.25 13.59
CA ARG A 151 12.51 1.87 13.91
C ARG A 151 10.98 1.78 14.04
N PRO A 152 10.38 0.63 13.70
CA PRO A 152 9.01 0.34 14.10
C PRO A 152 8.85 0.46 15.63
N ILE A 153 7.61 0.63 16.06
CA ILE A 153 7.27 0.64 17.48
C ILE A 153 7.71 -0.69 18.09
N SER A 154 8.48 -0.63 19.18
CA SER A 154 9.02 -1.79 19.88
C SER A 154 9.01 -1.53 21.41
N PRO A 155 8.54 -2.49 22.23
CA PRO A 155 7.90 -3.73 21.78
C PRO A 155 6.59 -3.44 21.05
N GLY A 156 6.28 -4.28 20.06
CA GLY A 156 5.02 -4.23 19.33
C GLY A 156 3.84 -4.53 20.24
N ILE A 157 2.62 -4.46 19.71
CA ILE A 157 1.41 -4.69 20.52
C ILE A 157 1.34 -6.11 21.10
N ASP A 158 2.01 -7.09 20.47
CA ASP A 158 2.16 -8.46 20.93
C ASP A 158 3.28 -8.64 21.98
N GLY A 159 4.08 -7.61 22.21
CA GLY A 159 5.22 -7.62 23.11
C GLY A 159 6.55 -8.10 22.48
N ASP A 160 6.60 -8.31 21.16
CA ASP A 160 7.82 -8.70 20.44
C ASP A 160 8.43 -7.49 19.70
N ASP A 161 9.75 -7.49 19.54
CA ASP A 161 10.48 -6.42 18.84
C ASP A 161 10.57 -6.66 17.32
N ARG A 162 10.22 -7.89 16.88
CA ARG A 162 10.29 -8.28 15.47
C ARG A 162 9.04 -7.88 14.71
N ILE A 163 9.25 -7.40 13.49
CA ILE A 163 8.16 -7.28 12.52
C ILE A 163 7.77 -8.66 11.97
N VAL A 164 6.60 -8.75 11.35
CA VAL A 164 6.13 -9.97 10.70
C VAL A 164 5.96 -9.73 9.21
N ILE A 165 6.58 -10.58 8.40
CA ILE A 165 6.47 -10.58 6.94
C ILE A 165 5.58 -11.76 6.56
N TYR A 166 4.31 -11.46 6.28
CA TYR A 166 3.34 -12.43 5.78
C TYR A 166 3.45 -12.56 4.28
N THR A 167 3.80 -13.76 3.79
CA THR A 167 3.78 -14.07 2.36
C THR A 167 2.56 -14.92 2.05
N ALA A 168 1.62 -14.36 1.29
CA ALA A 168 0.34 -14.97 0.99
C ALA A 168 -0.12 -14.55 -0.41
N VAL A 169 -1.10 -15.25 -0.97
CA VAL A 169 -1.76 -14.73 -2.18
C VAL A 169 -2.47 -13.42 -1.80
N LEU A 170 -2.29 -12.35 -2.57
CA LEU A 170 -2.86 -11.03 -2.24
C LEU A 170 -3.98 -10.66 -3.21
N ARG A 171 -4.45 -9.41 -3.14
CA ARG A 171 -5.27 -8.81 -4.20
C ARG A 171 -4.55 -8.86 -5.54
N THR A 172 -5.33 -9.01 -6.61
CA THR A 172 -4.82 -9.01 -7.97
C THR A 172 -4.03 -7.72 -8.24
N GLY A 173 -2.78 -7.87 -8.67
CA GLY A 173 -1.90 -6.74 -9.02
C GLY A 173 -1.13 -6.11 -7.86
N VAL A 174 -1.27 -6.61 -6.63
CA VAL A 174 -0.51 -6.13 -5.46
C VAL A 174 0.73 -7.01 -5.26
N ALA A 175 1.92 -6.40 -5.28
CA ALA A 175 3.17 -7.10 -4.98
C ALA A 175 3.43 -7.21 -3.47
N GLY A 176 3.04 -6.18 -2.72
CA GLY A 176 3.08 -6.16 -1.26
C GLY A 176 2.43 -4.91 -0.69
N TYR A 177 2.19 -4.90 0.61
CA TYR A 177 1.67 -3.73 1.33
C TYR A 177 2.05 -3.75 2.83
N PHE A 178 2.10 -2.57 3.42
CA PHE A 178 2.17 -2.37 4.87
C PHE A 178 0.76 -2.08 5.44
N SER A 179 0.48 -2.56 6.65
CA SER A 179 -0.80 -2.33 7.33
C SER A 179 -0.59 -1.80 8.74
N ALA A 180 -0.65 -0.47 8.89
CA ALA A 180 -0.68 0.18 10.21
C ALA A 180 -1.91 -0.23 11.05
N ALA A 181 -2.94 -0.82 10.45
CA ALA A 181 -4.10 -1.30 11.19
C ALA A 181 -3.78 -2.53 12.05
N ASP A 182 -2.74 -3.28 11.69
CA ASP A 182 -2.32 -4.47 12.41
C ASP A 182 -1.59 -4.15 13.72
N SER A 183 -1.12 -2.93 13.91
CA SER A 183 -0.51 -2.45 15.17
C SER A 183 -1.52 -2.15 16.28
N TYR A 184 -2.81 -2.43 16.06
CA TYR A 184 -3.89 -2.13 17.00
C TYR A 184 -4.57 -3.41 17.50
N SER A 185 -5.19 -3.35 18.69
CA SER A 185 -6.02 -4.45 19.19
C SER A 185 -7.16 -4.76 18.21
N SER A 186 -7.49 -6.05 18.11
CA SER A 186 -8.62 -6.54 17.31
C SER A 186 -9.96 -5.94 17.72
N GLU A 187 -10.08 -5.42 18.95
CA GLU A 187 -11.25 -4.68 19.43
C GLU A 187 -11.41 -3.31 18.76
N ILE A 188 -10.32 -2.68 18.33
CA ILE A 188 -10.32 -1.41 17.57
C ILE A 188 -10.35 -1.69 16.07
N ARG A 189 -9.58 -2.70 15.63
CA ARG A 189 -9.41 -3.08 14.23
C ARG A 189 -9.73 -4.56 14.07
N VAL A 190 -10.97 -4.85 13.67
CA VAL A 190 -11.51 -6.22 13.60
C VAL A 190 -10.66 -7.22 12.77
N HIS A 191 -9.93 -6.74 11.76
CA HIS A 191 -9.04 -7.56 10.93
C HIS A 191 -7.57 -7.33 11.23
N SER A 192 -7.25 -6.90 12.45
CA SER A 192 -5.87 -6.71 12.90
C SER A 192 -5.21 -8.04 13.19
N ASN A 193 -3.99 -8.22 12.70
CA ASN A 193 -3.11 -9.30 13.14
C ASN A 193 -2.39 -9.02 14.47
N GLN A 194 -2.53 -7.82 15.04
CA GLN A 194 -1.91 -7.41 16.31
C GLN A 194 -0.39 -7.60 16.26
N ARG A 195 0.22 -7.18 15.14
CA ARG A 195 1.63 -7.33 14.79
C ARG A 195 2.06 -6.18 13.89
N GLU A 196 3.35 -5.88 13.91
CA GLU A 196 3.96 -4.92 13.00
C GLU A 196 4.21 -5.61 11.66
N ALA A 197 3.21 -5.55 10.77
CA ALA A 197 3.08 -6.48 9.66
C ALA A 197 3.34 -5.86 8.26
N LEU A 198 4.15 -6.56 7.48
CA LEU A 198 4.33 -6.40 6.04
C LEU A 198 3.74 -7.61 5.31
N TYR A 199 3.15 -7.39 4.14
CA TYR A 199 2.54 -8.43 3.34
C TYR A 199 3.21 -8.50 1.97
N MET A 200 3.57 -9.69 1.55
CA MET A 200 4.23 -9.98 0.27
C MET A 200 3.36 -10.96 -0.52
N SER A 201 3.27 -10.77 -1.84
CA SER A 201 2.54 -11.69 -2.70
C SER A 201 3.34 -12.99 -2.89
N ALA A 202 2.68 -14.11 -2.63
CA ALA A 202 3.25 -15.44 -2.80
C ALA A 202 3.18 -15.95 -4.25
N ASP A 203 2.27 -15.41 -5.06
CA ASP A 203 1.94 -15.89 -6.41
C ASP A 203 2.36 -14.94 -7.54
N ARG A 204 2.72 -13.70 -7.21
CA ARG A 204 3.09 -12.68 -8.20
C ARG A 204 4.58 -12.39 -8.26
N ILE A 205 5.29 -12.56 -7.15
CA ILE A 205 6.71 -12.23 -7.02
C ILE A 205 7.49 -13.43 -6.49
N ASP A 206 8.58 -13.77 -7.15
CA ASP A 206 9.46 -14.85 -6.70
C ASP A 206 10.29 -14.37 -5.51
N LEU A 207 10.37 -15.19 -4.45
CA LEU A 207 11.06 -14.85 -3.19
C LEU A 207 12.51 -14.39 -3.41
N THR A 208 13.25 -15.10 -4.26
CA THR A 208 14.68 -14.84 -4.53
C THR A 208 14.90 -13.75 -5.58
N SER A 209 13.82 -13.14 -6.10
CA SER A 209 13.93 -12.09 -7.09
C SER A 209 14.37 -10.76 -6.48
N ARG A 210 15.05 -9.94 -7.29
CA ARG A 210 15.32 -8.55 -6.94
C ARG A 210 14.04 -7.73 -6.71
N GLU A 211 12.94 -8.10 -7.36
CA GLU A 211 11.65 -7.44 -7.16
C GLU A 211 11.15 -7.63 -5.73
N TYR A 212 11.24 -8.84 -5.16
CA TYR A 212 10.86 -9.11 -3.77
C TYR A 212 11.62 -8.21 -2.79
N LEU A 213 12.96 -8.16 -2.93
CA LEU A 213 13.81 -7.29 -2.10
C LEU A 213 13.52 -5.79 -2.31
N SER A 214 13.12 -5.40 -3.52
CA SER A 214 12.70 -4.01 -3.77
C SER A 214 11.36 -3.67 -3.14
N VAL A 215 10.42 -4.63 -3.08
CA VAL A 215 9.08 -4.42 -2.51
C VAL A 215 9.15 -4.38 -0.98
N ILE A 216 9.95 -5.25 -0.36
CA ILE A 216 10.09 -5.24 1.11
C ILE A 216 10.80 -3.98 1.63
N ALA A 217 11.62 -3.34 0.78
CA ALA A 217 12.32 -2.09 1.10
C ALA A 217 11.50 -0.81 0.79
N HIS A 218 10.34 -0.94 0.16
CA HIS A 218 9.52 0.19 -0.31
C HIS A 218 8.66 0.79 0.81
#